data_AF-A0A2M4AWJ0-F1
#
_entry.id   AF-A0A2M4AWJ0-F1
#
_cell.length_a   1.000
_cell.length_b   1.000
_cell.length_c   1.000
_cell.angle_alpha   90.00
_cell.angle_beta   90.00
_cell.angle_gamma   90.00
#
_symmetry.space_group_name_H-M   'P 1'
#
loop_
_entity.id
_entity.type
_entity.pdbx_description
1 polymer ?
#
loop_
_entity_poly.entity_id
_entity_poly.type
_entity_poly.pdbx_seq_one_letter_code
_entity_poly.pdbx_strand_id
1 'polypeptide(L)'
;MSSISAFYRDKVVFVTGGTGFIGKIVVEKLLRTCEVKEVILMVREKKNTQPEQRIKTLCSSPIFERLAKKNPNYQERIRVIEGDLEKPNFDICPESMEYLKEHTHVILHIAATVKFDEEMIKAVNINLAGTRTALEIGRQAKNLQSFVYVSTAYSNSYDEYIQERIYPLDVDPEKILANLDDEKTKQDLIKYSHKWPNTYTFTKALAETLTLEYRKHFPVAILRPSCVMASLNEPVPGWCDNIYGSNGTFIGWYYGLIRTSHIDPEVMIDTVPVDFVSNAIIAIGWKTYVQRLEEPEVLVYNCVSSTDNPLTFDERRRECEKAVKKHPLLTGIYRPVTFASANELVFRVYSLLLHYLPAFFMDMAMRFRGEKPRLVDTYIKIDKVVASVQKFANTSYFFDNHNMKDLYLAMSPIDHQHFPCDNRSYSWRLYFEVVIPGLKKYFFKEDLNNVVQARQAMRKKE
;
A
#
# COMPACT_ATOMS: atom_id res chain seq x y z
N MET A 1 29.98 -4.88 5.51
CA MET A 1 28.95 -5.16 4.50
C MET A 1 27.62 -5.27 5.22
N SER A 2 26.51 -4.80 4.64
CA SER A 2 25.17 -4.94 5.25
C SER A 2 24.81 -6.43 5.43
N SER A 3 24.31 -6.80 6.60
CA SER A 3 23.88 -8.17 6.92
C SER A 3 22.64 -8.56 6.13
N ILE A 4 21.72 -7.61 5.92
CA ILE A 4 20.52 -7.81 5.10
C ILE A 4 20.93 -8.07 3.64
N SER A 5 21.80 -7.22 3.07
CA SER A 5 22.32 -7.43 1.71
C SER A 5 23.05 -8.77 1.58
N ALA A 6 23.87 -9.14 2.57
CA ALA A 6 24.59 -10.41 2.57
C ALA A 6 23.64 -11.62 2.62
N PHE A 7 22.52 -11.52 3.34
CA PHE A 7 21.49 -12.54 3.34
C PHE A 7 20.85 -12.69 1.96
N TYR A 8 20.54 -11.63 1.24
CA TYR A 8 19.89 -11.76 -0.07
C TYR A 8 20.84 -12.07 -1.24
N ARG A 9 22.15 -11.93 -1.05
CA ARG A 9 23.15 -12.24 -2.07
C ARG A 9 22.98 -13.67 -2.59
N ASP A 10 23.04 -13.81 -3.91
CA ASP A 10 22.93 -15.08 -4.65
C ASP A 10 21.59 -15.84 -4.46
N LYS A 11 20.61 -15.23 -3.79
CA LYS A 11 19.28 -15.82 -3.61
C LYS A 11 18.34 -15.51 -4.76
N VAL A 12 17.38 -16.41 -4.93
CA VAL A 12 16.24 -16.23 -5.81
C VAL A 12 15.04 -15.82 -4.96
N VAL A 13 14.48 -14.64 -5.25
CA VAL A 13 13.37 -14.06 -4.50
C VAL A 13 12.12 -14.05 -5.36
N PHE A 14 11.07 -14.74 -4.92
CA PHE A 14 9.76 -14.70 -5.55
C PHE A 14 8.92 -13.57 -4.95
N VAL A 15 8.48 -12.63 -5.78
CA VAL A 15 7.69 -11.46 -5.36
C VAL A 15 6.33 -11.48 -6.05
N THR A 16 5.28 -11.71 -5.26
CA THR A 16 3.92 -11.43 -5.76
C THR A 16 3.65 -9.93 -5.63
N GLY A 17 2.92 -9.35 -6.60
CA GLY A 17 2.59 -7.93 -6.55
C GLY A 17 3.77 -7.02 -6.83
N GLY A 18 4.86 -7.56 -7.41
CA GLY A 18 6.07 -6.81 -7.76
C GLY A 18 5.85 -5.67 -8.77
N THR A 19 4.73 -5.67 -9.50
CA THR A 19 4.34 -4.56 -10.38
C THR A 19 3.47 -3.49 -9.70
N GLY A 20 3.10 -3.67 -8.43
CA GLY A 20 2.30 -2.73 -7.63
C GLY A 20 3.15 -1.71 -6.86
N PHE A 21 2.52 -0.69 -6.29
CA PHE A 21 3.18 0.47 -5.66
C PHE A 21 4.36 0.11 -4.73
N ILE A 22 4.13 -0.71 -3.71
CA ILE A 22 5.18 -1.18 -2.78
C ILE A 22 6.15 -2.15 -3.48
N GLY A 23 5.60 -3.09 -4.27
CA GLY A 23 6.35 -4.16 -4.91
C GLY A 23 7.45 -3.64 -5.83
N LYS A 24 7.20 -2.58 -6.62
CA LYS A 24 8.23 -2.04 -7.52
C LYS A 24 9.46 -1.53 -6.77
N ILE A 25 9.25 -0.89 -5.61
CA ILE A 25 10.35 -0.38 -4.78
C ILE A 25 11.09 -1.55 -4.12
N VAL A 26 10.39 -2.58 -3.64
CA VAL A 26 11.04 -3.80 -3.13
C VAL A 26 11.93 -4.43 -4.20
N VAL A 27 11.43 -4.57 -5.43
CA VAL A 27 12.18 -5.14 -6.56
C VAL A 27 13.39 -4.28 -6.92
N GLU A 28 13.21 -2.96 -7.05
CA GLU A 28 14.30 -2.01 -7.30
C GLU A 28 15.40 -2.14 -6.23
N LYS A 29 14.99 -2.19 -4.96
CA LYS A 29 15.90 -2.25 -3.82
C LYS A 29 16.70 -3.54 -3.80
N LEU A 30 16.04 -4.69 -3.96
CA LEU A 30 16.70 -6.00 -4.04
C LEU A 30 17.76 -6.02 -5.15
N LEU A 31 17.42 -5.55 -6.34
CA LEU A 31 18.33 -5.54 -7.48
C LEU A 31 19.48 -4.53 -7.33
N ARG A 32 19.24 -3.40 -6.65
CA ARG A 32 20.24 -2.33 -6.48
C ARG A 32 21.22 -2.58 -5.34
N THR A 33 20.76 -3.15 -4.23
CA THR A 33 21.54 -3.19 -2.97
C THR A 33 21.84 -4.59 -2.46
N CYS A 34 21.18 -5.64 -2.96
CA CYS A 34 21.28 -6.97 -2.37
C CYS A 34 22.02 -8.01 -3.22
N GLU A 35 22.44 -7.68 -4.45
CA GLU A 35 23.14 -8.63 -5.34
C GLU A 35 22.42 -10.00 -5.44
N VAL A 36 21.09 -9.97 -5.48
CA VAL A 36 20.27 -11.17 -5.68
C VAL A 36 20.64 -11.84 -6.99
N LYS A 37 20.57 -13.18 -7.01
CA LYS A 37 20.77 -13.99 -8.21
C LYS A 37 19.66 -13.73 -9.22
N GLU A 38 18.42 -13.79 -8.75
CA GLU A 38 17.24 -13.59 -9.58
C GLU A 38 16.06 -13.08 -8.74
N VAL A 39 15.24 -12.21 -9.31
CA VAL A 39 13.92 -11.84 -8.78
C VAL A 39 12.87 -12.39 -9.72
N ILE A 40 12.06 -13.31 -9.22
CA ILE A 40 10.93 -13.87 -9.96
C ILE A 40 9.71 -12.99 -9.70
N LEU A 41 9.16 -12.40 -10.76
CA LEU A 41 7.98 -11.54 -10.72
C LEU A 41 6.78 -12.25 -11.32
N MET A 42 5.74 -12.41 -10.51
CA MET A 42 4.45 -12.85 -11.03
C MET A 42 3.72 -11.68 -11.68
N VAL A 43 3.31 -11.88 -12.93
CA VAL A 43 2.69 -10.84 -13.75
C VAL A 43 1.39 -11.37 -14.34
N ARG A 44 0.26 -10.73 -14.00
CA ARG A 44 -1.06 -11.07 -14.55
C ARG A 44 -1.11 -10.92 -16.07
N GLU A 45 -1.74 -11.85 -16.78
CA GLU A 45 -2.01 -11.66 -18.21
C GLU A 45 -2.94 -10.44 -18.40
N LYS A 46 -2.69 -9.64 -19.45
CA LYS A 46 -3.65 -8.62 -19.90
C LYS A 46 -3.90 -8.86 -21.37
N LYS A 47 -5.19 -8.85 -21.77
CA LYS A 47 -5.58 -8.87 -23.19
C LYS A 47 -4.74 -7.84 -23.95
N ASN A 48 -4.01 -8.30 -24.96
CA ASN A 48 -3.16 -7.51 -25.85
C ASN A 48 -1.87 -6.94 -25.23
N THR A 49 -1.26 -7.56 -24.22
CA THR A 49 0.07 -7.15 -23.75
C THR A 49 0.92 -8.37 -23.39
N GLN A 50 2.01 -8.59 -24.14
CA GLN A 50 2.97 -9.64 -23.86
C GLN A 50 3.73 -9.38 -22.53
N PRO A 51 4.13 -10.41 -21.78
CA PRO A 51 4.90 -10.28 -20.54
C PRO A 51 6.13 -9.38 -20.65
N GLU A 52 6.89 -9.48 -21.75
CA GLU A 52 8.10 -8.68 -21.99
C GLU A 52 7.80 -7.18 -22.07
N GLN A 53 6.64 -6.83 -22.62
CA GLN A 53 6.20 -5.43 -22.69
C GLN A 53 5.82 -4.88 -21.30
N ARG A 54 5.34 -5.74 -20.40
CA ARG A 54 5.09 -5.36 -18.99
C ARG A 54 6.40 -5.14 -18.23
N ILE A 55 7.42 -5.97 -18.46
CA ILE A 55 8.77 -5.73 -17.89
C ILE A 55 9.33 -4.40 -18.39
N LYS A 56 9.26 -4.14 -19.70
CA LYS A 56 9.72 -2.87 -20.27
C LYS A 56 9.00 -1.68 -19.64
N THR A 57 7.68 -1.78 -19.44
CA THR A 57 6.88 -0.73 -18.80
C THR A 57 7.22 -0.56 -17.31
N LEU A 58 7.50 -1.66 -16.60
CA LEU A 58 7.96 -1.60 -15.22
C LEU A 58 9.31 -0.87 -15.14
N CYS A 59 10.25 -1.30 -15.99
CA CYS A 59 11.62 -0.80 -16.04
C CYS A 59 11.75 0.63 -16.57
N SER A 60 10.76 1.14 -17.32
CA SER A 60 10.72 2.54 -17.76
C SER A 60 10.22 3.51 -16.68
N SER A 61 9.78 3.01 -15.53
CA SER A 61 9.39 3.85 -14.41
C SER A 61 10.60 4.62 -13.86
N PRO A 62 10.46 5.92 -13.48
CA PRO A 62 11.57 6.74 -12.99
C PRO A 62 12.32 6.13 -11.79
N ILE A 63 11.65 5.28 -11.02
CA ILE A 63 12.24 4.60 -9.86
C ILE A 63 13.39 3.66 -10.22
N PHE A 64 13.43 3.12 -11.44
CA PHE A 64 14.49 2.22 -11.90
C PHE A 64 15.68 2.95 -12.53
N GLU A 65 15.61 4.27 -12.76
CA GLU A 65 16.70 5.03 -13.42
C GLU A 65 18.02 4.93 -12.65
N ARG A 66 17.96 5.01 -11.32
CA ARG A 66 19.16 4.88 -10.46
C ARG A 66 19.76 3.48 -10.55
N LEU A 67 18.92 2.45 -10.55
CA LEU A 67 19.35 1.06 -10.74
C LEU A 67 19.98 0.86 -12.12
N ALA A 68 19.33 1.33 -13.18
CA ALA A 68 19.82 1.21 -14.56
C ALA A 68 21.19 1.85 -14.76
N LYS A 69 21.45 3.01 -14.12
CA LYS A 69 22.76 3.66 -14.13
C LYS A 69 23.84 2.85 -13.39
N LYS A 70 23.48 2.20 -12.28
CA LYS A 70 24.42 1.41 -11.46
C LYS A 70 24.71 0.05 -12.08
N ASN A 71 23.70 -0.58 -12.68
CA ASN A 71 23.77 -1.91 -13.27
C ASN A 71 22.89 -1.95 -14.52
N PRO A 72 23.42 -1.65 -15.72
CA PRO A 72 22.62 -1.62 -16.95
C PRO A 72 21.92 -2.95 -17.29
N ASN A 73 22.50 -4.07 -16.88
CA ASN A 73 22.01 -5.41 -17.18
C ASN A 73 21.13 -6.00 -16.07
N TYR A 74 20.62 -5.17 -15.13
CA TYR A 74 19.80 -5.65 -14.02
C TYR A 74 18.57 -6.46 -14.46
N GLN A 75 18.06 -6.21 -15.66
CA GLN A 75 16.90 -6.88 -16.24
C GLN A 75 17.15 -8.38 -16.48
N GLU A 76 18.40 -8.80 -16.69
CA GLU A 76 18.76 -10.23 -16.83
C GLU A 76 18.53 -11.02 -15.55
N ARG A 77 18.44 -10.33 -14.40
CA ARG A 77 18.12 -10.93 -13.10
C ARG A 77 16.63 -10.91 -12.80
N ILE A 78 15.78 -10.50 -13.74
CA ILE A 78 14.33 -10.51 -13.58
C ILE A 78 13.77 -11.65 -14.41
N ARG A 79 13.18 -12.65 -13.74
CA ARG A 79 12.38 -13.67 -14.39
C ARG A 79 10.91 -13.30 -14.26
N VAL A 80 10.16 -13.36 -15.34
CA VAL A 80 8.70 -13.21 -15.29
C VAL A 80 8.04 -14.56 -15.41
N ILE A 81 7.05 -14.76 -14.54
CA ILE A 81 6.11 -15.88 -14.59
C ILE A 81 4.72 -15.28 -14.73
N GLU A 82 3.96 -15.79 -15.69
CA GLU A 82 2.55 -15.45 -15.82
C GLU A 82 1.75 -16.06 -14.68
N GLY A 83 0.88 -15.27 -14.07
CA GLY A 83 -0.01 -15.78 -13.03
C GLY A 83 -0.98 -14.74 -12.49
N ASP A 84 -2.10 -15.22 -11.96
CA ASP A 84 -3.18 -14.41 -11.42
C ASP A 84 -3.66 -14.94 -10.06
N LEU A 85 -3.62 -14.08 -9.03
CA LEU A 85 -4.14 -14.37 -7.70
C LEU A 85 -5.60 -14.84 -7.69
N GLU A 86 -6.40 -14.46 -8.68
CA GLU A 86 -7.82 -14.84 -8.77
C GLU A 86 -8.00 -16.30 -9.21
N LYS A 87 -6.96 -16.95 -9.71
CA LYS A 87 -7.03 -18.27 -10.33
C LYS A 87 -6.46 -19.36 -9.42
N PRO A 88 -7.00 -20.59 -9.49
CA PRO A 88 -6.42 -21.74 -8.80
C PRO A 88 -4.94 -21.90 -9.12
N ASN A 89 -4.10 -22.12 -8.10
CA ASN A 89 -2.64 -22.25 -8.24
C ASN A 89 -1.98 -21.08 -9.02
N PHE A 90 -2.59 -19.90 -8.95
CA PHE A 90 -2.22 -18.71 -9.72
C PHE A 90 -2.29 -18.87 -11.24
N ASP A 91 -2.87 -19.95 -11.78
CA ASP A 91 -2.80 -20.29 -13.21
C ASP A 91 -1.36 -20.38 -13.76
N ILE A 92 -0.39 -20.65 -12.87
CA ILE A 92 1.02 -20.78 -13.26
C ILE A 92 1.19 -22.11 -14.00
N CYS A 93 1.83 -22.06 -15.18
CA CYS A 93 2.09 -23.26 -15.97
C CYS A 93 3.00 -24.25 -15.21
N PRO A 94 2.90 -25.57 -15.48
CA PRO A 94 3.66 -26.58 -14.73
C PRO A 94 5.17 -26.34 -14.69
N GLU A 95 5.77 -25.88 -15.79
CA GLU A 95 7.21 -25.61 -15.89
C GLU A 95 7.64 -24.46 -14.97
N SER A 96 6.86 -23.38 -14.96
CA SER A 96 7.10 -22.22 -14.09
C SER A 96 6.88 -22.56 -12.62
N MET A 97 5.87 -23.40 -12.34
CA MET A 97 5.57 -23.88 -10.99
C MET A 97 6.71 -24.76 -10.46
N GLU A 98 7.27 -25.64 -11.30
CA GLU A 98 8.43 -26.45 -10.93
C GLU A 98 9.67 -25.57 -10.69
N TYR A 99 9.91 -24.59 -11.55
CA TYR A 99 11.00 -23.63 -11.36
C TYR A 99 10.91 -22.91 -10.00
N LEU A 100 9.71 -22.49 -9.59
CA LEU A 100 9.48 -21.87 -8.29
C LEU A 100 9.87 -22.82 -7.14
N LYS A 101 9.49 -24.09 -7.21
CA LYS A 101 9.80 -25.08 -6.18
C LYS A 101 11.29 -25.38 -6.06
N GLU A 102 11.97 -25.50 -7.20
CA GLU A 102 13.40 -25.84 -7.23
C GLU A 102 14.28 -24.69 -6.75
N HIS A 103 13.94 -23.45 -7.15
CA HIS A 103 14.89 -22.34 -7.07
C HIS A 103 14.56 -21.29 -6.01
N THR A 104 13.33 -21.18 -5.51
CA THR A 104 12.95 -20.08 -4.61
C THR A 104 13.57 -20.22 -3.22
N HIS A 105 14.20 -19.13 -2.75
CA HIS A 105 14.79 -19.05 -1.41
C HIS A 105 13.99 -18.14 -0.47
N VAL A 106 13.38 -17.08 -1.01
CA VAL A 106 12.58 -16.12 -0.24
C VAL A 106 11.31 -15.80 -1.00
N ILE A 107 10.17 -15.80 -0.30
CA ILE A 107 8.89 -15.36 -0.86
C ILE A 107 8.45 -14.07 -0.16
N LEU A 108 8.21 -13.03 -0.94
CA LEU A 108 7.62 -11.78 -0.50
C LEU A 108 6.21 -11.67 -1.08
N HIS A 109 5.20 -12.05 -0.30
CA HIS A 109 3.81 -12.05 -0.73
C HIS A 109 3.17 -10.67 -0.46
N ILE A 110 3.23 -9.78 -1.46
CA ILE A 110 2.74 -8.39 -1.37
C ILE A 110 1.39 -8.21 -2.08
N ALA A 111 1.08 -9.05 -3.06
CA ALA A 111 -0.14 -8.92 -3.86
C ALA A 111 -1.42 -9.06 -3.03
N ALA A 112 -2.41 -8.21 -3.33
CA ALA A 112 -3.75 -8.22 -2.79
C ALA A 112 -4.67 -7.35 -3.65
N THR A 113 -5.99 -7.55 -3.57
CA THR A 113 -6.93 -6.47 -3.90
C THR A 113 -7.01 -5.52 -2.70
N VAL A 114 -6.82 -4.23 -2.97
CA VAL A 114 -6.87 -3.14 -1.98
C VAL A 114 -8.10 -2.26 -2.17
N LYS A 115 -9.07 -2.72 -2.96
CA LYS A 115 -10.35 -2.03 -3.13
C LYS A 115 -11.25 -2.36 -1.95
N PHE A 116 -11.72 -1.32 -1.27
CA PHE A 116 -12.53 -1.47 -0.06
C PHE A 116 -13.98 -1.91 -0.36
N ASP A 117 -14.42 -1.76 -1.60
CA ASP A 117 -15.74 -2.11 -2.12
C ASP A 117 -15.72 -3.31 -3.09
N GLU A 118 -14.64 -4.11 -3.09
CA GLU A 118 -14.62 -5.35 -3.87
C GLU A 118 -15.68 -6.33 -3.37
N GLU A 119 -16.31 -7.04 -4.30
CA GLU A 119 -17.26 -8.10 -4.00
C GLU A 119 -16.61 -9.17 -3.09
N MET A 120 -17.35 -9.63 -2.09
CA MET A 120 -16.84 -10.46 -0.99
C MET A 120 -16.15 -11.73 -1.48
N ILE A 121 -16.79 -12.51 -2.35
CA ILE A 121 -16.25 -13.79 -2.84
C ILE A 121 -15.00 -13.55 -3.67
N LYS A 122 -15.03 -12.53 -4.53
CA LYS A 122 -13.84 -12.13 -5.29
C LYS A 122 -12.69 -11.69 -4.37
N ALA A 123 -12.98 -10.91 -3.32
CA ALA A 123 -11.96 -10.47 -2.36
C ALA A 123 -11.37 -11.66 -1.58
N VAL A 124 -12.20 -12.64 -1.19
CA VAL A 124 -11.75 -13.88 -0.55
C VAL A 124 -10.88 -14.70 -1.51
N ASN A 125 -11.28 -14.88 -2.77
CA ASN A 125 -10.46 -15.58 -3.77
C ASN A 125 -9.08 -14.91 -3.95
N ILE A 126 -9.04 -13.57 -4.03
CA ILE A 126 -7.76 -12.86 -4.22
C ILE A 126 -6.90 -12.90 -2.97
N ASN A 127 -7.44 -12.42 -1.85
CA ASN A 127 -6.64 -12.13 -0.66
C ASN A 127 -6.45 -13.35 0.24
N LEU A 128 -7.41 -14.27 0.29
CA LEU A 128 -7.29 -15.50 1.10
C LEU A 128 -6.80 -16.68 0.25
N ALA A 129 -7.52 -17.06 -0.81
CA ALA A 129 -7.12 -18.21 -1.63
C ALA A 129 -5.77 -17.97 -2.31
N GLY A 130 -5.53 -16.75 -2.81
CA GLY A 130 -4.23 -16.37 -3.33
C GLY A 130 -3.11 -16.43 -2.29
N THR A 131 -3.36 -16.04 -1.04
CA THR A 131 -2.38 -16.20 0.05
C THR A 131 -2.10 -17.67 0.31
N ARG A 132 -3.13 -18.52 0.34
CA ARG A 132 -2.98 -19.98 0.47
C ARG A 132 -2.10 -20.57 -0.62
N THR A 133 -2.32 -20.17 -1.87
CA THR A 133 -1.48 -20.62 -2.99
C THR A 133 -0.02 -20.21 -2.80
N ALA A 134 0.26 -18.98 -2.38
CA ALA A 134 1.64 -18.56 -2.11
C ALA A 134 2.28 -19.37 -0.97
N LEU A 135 1.53 -19.67 0.09
CA LEU A 135 1.98 -20.50 1.20
C LEU A 135 2.25 -21.94 0.76
N GLU A 136 1.39 -22.51 -0.09
CA GLU A 136 1.60 -23.84 -0.67
C GLU A 136 2.82 -23.91 -1.60
N ILE A 137 3.07 -22.87 -2.41
CA ILE A 137 4.31 -22.75 -3.18
C ILE A 137 5.51 -22.75 -2.22
N GLY A 138 5.41 -21.99 -1.12
CA GLY A 138 6.45 -21.96 -0.10
C GLY A 138 6.68 -23.32 0.55
N ARG A 139 5.63 -24.05 0.87
CA ARG A 139 5.69 -25.41 1.45
C ARG A 139 6.37 -26.41 0.52
N GLN A 140 6.20 -26.23 -0.79
CA GLN A 140 6.76 -27.12 -1.81
C GLN A 140 8.17 -26.69 -2.27
N ALA A 141 8.63 -25.49 -1.89
CA ALA A 141 9.94 -24.99 -2.28
C ALA A 141 11.06 -25.65 -1.46
N LYS A 142 12.03 -26.26 -2.16
CA LYS A 142 13.09 -27.08 -1.55
C LYS A 142 14.03 -26.29 -0.65
N ASN A 143 14.24 -25.02 -0.97
CA ASN A 143 15.25 -24.17 -0.35
C ASN A 143 14.66 -22.93 0.32
N LEU A 144 13.37 -22.96 0.70
CA LEU A 144 12.73 -21.80 1.29
C LEU A 144 13.34 -21.45 2.66
N GLN A 145 13.76 -20.21 2.80
CA GLN A 145 14.42 -19.68 3.99
C GLN A 145 13.57 -18.64 4.73
N SER A 146 12.70 -17.93 4.02
CA SER A 146 11.80 -16.95 4.62
C SER A 146 10.57 -16.71 3.75
N PHE A 147 9.43 -16.56 4.40
CA PHE A 147 8.18 -16.07 3.82
C PHE A 147 7.74 -14.80 4.54
N VAL A 148 7.48 -13.72 3.81
CA VAL A 148 6.92 -12.47 4.38
C VAL A 148 5.57 -12.21 3.75
N TYR A 149 4.53 -12.18 4.59
CA TYR A 149 3.19 -11.77 4.19
C TYR A 149 2.97 -10.28 4.47
N VAL A 150 2.52 -9.52 3.47
CA VAL A 150 2.10 -8.13 3.69
C VAL A 150 0.59 -8.07 3.90
N SER A 151 0.20 -7.81 5.14
CA SER A 151 -1.17 -7.55 5.57
C SER A 151 -1.43 -6.03 5.64
N THR A 152 -2.14 -5.56 6.67
CA THR A 152 -2.40 -4.15 6.94
C THR A 152 -2.57 -3.94 8.45
N ALA A 153 -2.14 -2.78 8.97
CA ALA A 153 -2.36 -2.39 10.38
C ALA A 153 -3.85 -2.45 10.75
N TYR A 154 -4.73 -2.28 9.76
CA TYR A 154 -6.18 -2.24 9.96
C TYR A 154 -6.87 -3.61 9.85
N SER A 155 -6.14 -4.73 9.78
CA SER A 155 -6.75 -6.07 9.72
C SER A 155 -7.56 -6.39 10.97
N ASN A 156 -7.32 -5.69 12.07
CA ASN A 156 -8.06 -5.81 13.33
C ASN A 156 -8.70 -4.48 13.78
N SER A 157 -9.02 -3.59 12.84
CA SER A 157 -9.58 -2.24 13.11
C SER A 157 -11.04 -2.23 13.58
N TYR A 158 -11.55 -3.37 14.03
CA TYR A 158 -12.77 -3.43 14.81
C TYR A 158 -12.52 -3.06 16.28
N ASP A 159 -11.27 -3.19 16.72
CA ASP A 159 -10.75 -2.67 17.99
C ASP A 159 -9.87 -1.44 17.73
N GLU A 160 -9.82 -0.53 18.70
CA GLU A 160 -8.96 0.66 18.65
C GLU A 160 -7.52 0.34 19.10
N TYR A 161 -7.34 -0.67 19.95
CA TYR A 161 -6.04 -1.13 20.44
C TYR A 161 -5.60 -2.38 19.69
N ILE A 162 -4.58 -2.24 18.86
CA ILE A 162 -4.14 -3.28 17.92
C ILE A 162 -2.72 -3.73 18.27
N GLN A 163 -2.62 -4.95 18.75
CA GLN A 163 -1.38 -5.57 19.21
C GLN A 163 -0.67 -6.32 18.08
N GLU A 164 0.62 -6.59 18.27
CA GLU A 164 1.46 -7.40 17.37
C GLU A 164 1.24 -8.90 17.58
N ARG A 165 0.00 -9.35 17.38
CA ARG A 165 -0.40 -10.76 17.42
C ARG A 165 -1.41 -11.09 16.33
N ILE A 166 -1.52 -12.36 15.99
CA ILE A 166 -2.62 -12.86 15.16
C ILE A 166 -3.86 -12.98 16.05
N TYR A 167 -4.98 -12.40 15.63
CA TYR A 167 -6.21 -12.43 16.39
C TYR A 167 -7.01 -13.69 16.05
N PRO A 168 -7.60 -14.37 17.04
CA PRO A 168 -8.45 -15.52 16.77
C PRO A 168 -9.70 -15.10 15.99
N LEU A 169 -10.12 -15.96 15.08
CA LEU A 169 -11.34 -15.77 14.30
C LEU A 169 -12.36 -16.84 14.69
N ASP A 170 -13.64 -16.48 14.64
CA ASP A 170 -14.76 -17.41 14.89
C ASP A 170 -14.97 -18.40 13.75
N VAL A 171 -14.12 -18.34 12.71
CA VAL A 171 -14.21 -19.15 11.50
C VAL A 171 -12.82 -19.58 11.04
N ASP A 172 -12.75 -20.80 10.54
CA ASP A 172 -11.56 -21.42 9.98
C ASP A 172 -11.41 -21.02 8.49
N PRO A 173 -10.30 -20.35 8.11
CA PRO A 173 -10.06 -19.93 6.73
C PRO A 173 -10.02 -21.09 5.71
N GLU A 174 -9.52 -22.27 6.08
CA GLU A 174 -9.51 -23.44 5.19
C GLU A 174 -10.93 -23.96 4.93
N LYS A 175 -11.80 -23.94 5.95
CA LYS A 175 -13.22 -24.31 5.78
C LYS A 175 -13.97 -23.33 4.89
N ILE A 176 -13.66 -22.04 4.99
CA ILE A 176 -14.20 -21.03 4.06
C ILE A 176 -13.82 -21.41 2.63
N LEU A 177 -12.54 -21.61 2.36
CA LEU A 177 -12.03 -21.91 1.02
C LEU A 177 -12.62 -23.19 0.44
N ALA A 178 -12.78 -24.23 1.26
CA ALA A 178 -13.34 -25.51 0.83
C ALA A 178 -14.83 -25.43 0.44
N ASN A 179 -15.56 -24.42 0.92
CA ASN A 179 -17.02 -24.32 0.76
C ASN A 179 -17.46 -22.99 0.11
N LEU A 180 -16.58 -22.31 -0.64
CA LEU A 180 -16.92 -21.00 -1.24
C LEU A 180 -18.10 -21.03 -2.22
N ASP A 181 -18.40 -22.19 -2.81
CA ASP A 181 -19.54 -22.35 -3.72
C ASP A 181 -20.88 -22.52 -2.97
N ASP A 182 -20.84 -22.89 -1.68
CA ASP A 182 -22.02 -23.10 -0.85
C ASP A 182 -22.64 -21.76 -0.41
N GLU A 183 -23.94 -21.61 -0.67
CA GLU A 183 -24.67 -20.36 -0.37
C GLU A 183 -24.69 -20.01 1.11
N LYS A 184 -24.73 -21.02 1.99
CA LYS A 184 -24.67 -20.78 3.44
C LYS A 184 -23.32 -20.18 3.82
N THR A 185 -22.22 -20.71 3.30
CA THR A 185 -20.86 -20.18 3.52
C THR A 185 -20.74 -18.74 3.03
N LYS A 186 -21.32 -18.40 1.87
CA LYS A 186 -21.34 -17.01 1.36
C LYS A 186 -22.11 -16.07 2.30
N GLN A 187 -23.26 -16.49 2.82
CA GLN A 187 -24.04 -15.72 3.79
C GLN A 187 -23.30 -15.54 5.12
N ASP A 188 -22.67 -16.62 5.61
CA ASP A 188 -21.88 -16.61 6.84
C ASP A 188 -20.66 -15.67 6.70
N LEU A 189 -19.97 -15.67 5.55
CA LEU A 189 -18.88 -14.72 5.25
C LEU A 189 -19.31 -13.26 5.38
N ILE A 190 -20.47 -12.92 4.79
CA ILE A 190 -21.02 -11.56 4.90
C ILE A 190 -21.28 -11.23 6.37
N LYS A 191 -21.91 -12.15 7.11
CA LYS A 191 -22.20 -11.96 8.54
C LYS A 191 -20.93 -11.79 9.37
N TYR A 192 -19.90 -12.61 9.16
CA TYR A 192 -18.62 -12.48 9.85
C TYR A 192 -17.94 -11.14 9.54
N SER A 193 -18.04 -10.68 8.28
CA SER A 193 -17.41 -9.43 7.86
C SER A 193 -17.98 -8.19 8.54
N HIS A 194 -19.18 -8.23 9.12
CA HIS A 194 -19.82 -7.08 9.78
C HIS A 194 -19.01 -6.49 10.94
N LYS A 195 -18.12 -7.28 11.54
CA LYS A 195 -17.22 -6.77 12.59
C LYS A 195 -16.18 -5.80 12.00
N TRP A 196 -15.80 -5.96 10.74
CA TRP A 196 -14.77 -5.16 10.07
C TRP A 196 -15.35 -3.95 9.32
N PRO A 197 -14.59 -2.83 9.23
CA PRO A 197 -15.07 -1.65 8.50
C PRO A 197 -15.26 -1.87 7.00
N ASN A 198 -14.54 -2.82 6.39
CA ASN A 198 -14.67 -3.16 4.98
C ASN A 198 -14.14 -4.56 4.64
N THR A 199 -14.49 -5.04 3.44
CA THR A 199 -14.09 -6.36 2.89
C THR A 199 -12.57 -6.56 2.89
N TYR A 200 -11.79 -5.51 2.60
CA TYR A 200 -10.33 -5.60 2.55
C TYR A 200 -9.73 -5.97 3.91
N THR A 201 -10.12 -5.26 4.97
CA THR A 201 -9.60 -5.54 6.33
C THR A 201 -9.99 -6.94 6.83
N PHE A 202 -11.22 -7.39 6.55
CA PHE A 202 -11.67 -8.74 6.90
C PHE A 202 -10.88 -9.84 6.18
N THR A 203 -10.72 -9.72 4.86
CA THR A 203 -9.98 -10.73 4.08
C THR A 203 -8.49 -10.79 4.43
N LYS A 204 -7.90 -9.67 4.86
CA LYS A 204 -6.56 -9.64 5.43
C LYS A 204 -6.48 -10.35 6.78
N ALA A 205 -7.45 -10.18 7.66
CA ALA A 205 -7.51 -10.92 8.93
C ALA A 205 -7.57 -12.43 8.71
N LEU A 206 -8.43 -12.89 7.78
CA LEU A 206 -8.53 -14.31 7.41
C LEU A 206 -7.19 -14.87 6.91
N ALA A 207 -6.48 -14.12 6.06
CA ALA A 207 -5.20 -14.55 5.52
C ALA A 207 -4.09 -14.60 6.58
N GLU A 208 -4.11 -13.72 7.57
CA GLU A 208 -3.16 -13.79 8.70
C GLU A 208 -3.34 -15.08 9.50
N THR A 209 -4.57 -15.47 9.82
CA THR A 209 -4.84 -16.74 10.50
C THR A 209 -4.30 -17.93 9.70
N LEU A 210 -4.44 -17.91 8.38
CA LEU A 210 -3.88 -18.97 7.53
C LEU A 210 -2.35 -19.05 7.62
N THR A 211 -1.63 -17.91 7.67
CA THR A 211 -0.16 -17.92 7.76
C THR A 211 0.35 -18.60 9.04
N LEU A 212 -0.40 -18.56 10.14
CA LEU A 212 -0.06 -19.23 11.39
C LEU A 212 0.11 -20.74 11.19
N GLU A 213 -0.77 -21.37 10.42
CA GLU A 213 -0.76 -22.82 10.21
C GLU A 213 0.48 -23.31 9.45
N TYR A 214 1.11 -22.42 8.68
CA TYR A 214 2.29 -22.72 7.87
C TYR A 214 3.61 -22.50 8.59
N ARG A 215 3.61 -21.88 9.78
CA ARG A 215 4.83 -21.66 10.58
C ARG A 215 5.57 -22.95 10.89
N LYS A 216 4.86 -24.07 11.04
CA LYS A 216 5.44 -25.40 11.27
C LYS A 216 6.25 -25.94 10.07
N HIS A 217 6.06 -25.39 8.88
CA HIS A 217 6.71 -25.85 7.65
C HIS A 217 7.95 -25.03 7.31
N PHE A 218 7.90 -23.70 7.50
CA PHE A 218 8.99 -22.80 7.17
C PHE A 218 8.90 -21.48 7.97
N PRO A 219 9.98 -20.68 8.02
CA PRO A 219 9.98 -19.40 8.71
C PRO A 219 9.04 -18.40 8.02
N VAL A 220 8.06 -17.88 8.74
CA VAL A 220 7.03 -16.96 8.23
C VAL A 220 6.86 -15.76 9.16
N ALA A 221 6.66 -14.58 8.58
CA ALA A 221 6.37 -13.35 9.30
C ALA A 221 5.30 -12.52 8.58
N ILE A 222 4.62 -11.65 9.34
CA ILE A 222 3.57 -10.77 8.82
C ILE A 222 4.00 -9.31 9.03
N LEU A 223 3.98 -8.52 7.97
CA LEU A 223 4.08 -7.06 8.06
C LEU A 223 2.69 -6.43 7.89
N ARG A 224 2.31 -5.57 8.82
CA ARG A 224 1.09 -4.79 8.81
C ARG A 224 1.42 -3.30 8.63
N PRO A 225 1.53 -2.79 7.40
CA PRO A 225 1.69 -1.36 7.18
C PRO A 225 0.36 -0.61 7.39
N SER A 226 0.44 0.63 7.87
CA SER A 226 -0.68 1.58 7.86
C SER A 226 -0.88 2.22 6.48
N CYS A 227 -1.40 3.45 6.39
CA CYS A 227 -1.59 4.14 5.11
C CYS A 227 -0.25 4.48 4.45
N VAL A 228 0.13 3.69 3.45
CA VAL A 228 1.38 3.89 2.71
C VAL A 228 1.27 5.07 1.72
N MET A 229 2.12 6.07 1.92
CA MET A 229 2.21 7.29 1.10
C MET A 229 3.53 7.37 0.33
N ALA A 230 3.74 8.47 -0.39
CA ALA A 230 4.90 8.67 -1.26
C ALA A 230 6.24 8.45 -0.54
N SER A 231 7.26 8.07 -1.31
CA SER A 231 8.60 7.79 -0.78
C SER A 231 9.20 9.04 -0.14
N LEU A 232 9.91 8.86 0.97
CA LEU A 232 10.67 9.95 1.59
C LEU A 232 12.02 10.12 0.89
N ASN A 233 12.77 9.03 0.71
CA ASN A 233 14.16 9.08 0.23
C ASN A 233 14.37 8.30 -1.06
N GLU A 234 14.02 7.01 -1.07
CA GLU A 234 14.43 6.09 -2.13
C GLU A 234 13.25 5.43 -2.84
N PRO A 235 13.45 4.93 -4.07
CA PRO A 235 14.60 5.20 -4.95
C PRO A 235 14.58 6.62 -5.52
N VAL A 236 13.43 7.29 -5.44
CA VAL A 236 13.20 8.67 -5.88
C VAL A 236 12.32 9.36 -4.84
N PRO A 237 12.72 10.51 -4.26
CA PRO A 237 11.90 11.22 -3.28
C PRO A 237 10.55 11.68 -3.83
N GLY A 238 9.49 11.53 -3.03
CA GLY A 238 8.13 11.98 -3.32
C GLY A 238 7.43 11.20 -4.43
N TRP A 239 7.95 10.03 -4.82
CA TRP A 239 7.34 9.18 -5.83
C TRP A 239 6.08 8.48 -5.28
N CYS A 240 4.98 8.59 -6.02
CA CYS A 240 3.73 7.89 -5.76
C CYS A 240 2.96 7.68 -7.06
N ASP A 241 2.50 6.44 -7.29
CA ASP A 241 1.61 6.09 -8.41
C ASP A 241 0.32 5.39 -7.93
N ASN A 242 0.03 5.45 -6.63
CA ASN A 242 -1.14 4.85 -6.01
C ASN A 242 -2.24 5.89 -5.77
N ILE A 243 -3.47 5.60 -6.22
CA ILE A 243 -4.67 6.43 -6.00
C ILE A 243 -5.68 5.78 -5.03
N TYR A 244 -5.44 4.55 -4.58
CA TYR A 244 -6.39 3.83 -3.74
C TYR A 244 -6.32 4.30 -2.28
N GLY A 245 -7.45 4.20 -1.57
CA GLY A 245 -7.57 4.54 -0.15
C GLY A 245 -7.29 6.02 0.15
N SER A 246 -6.52 6.26 1.21
CA SER A 246 -6.18 7.61 1.69
C SER A 246 -5.36 8.44 0.69
N ASN A 247 -4.61 7.81 -0.21
CA ASN A 247 -3.94 8.55 -1.29
C ASN A 247 -4.95 9.24 -2.22
N GLY A 248 -6.07 8.57 -2.54
CA GLY A 248 -7.11 9.14 -3.39
C GLY A 248 -7.76 10.38 -2.79
N THR A 249 -8.04 10.36 -1.48
CA THR A 249 -8.57 11.55 -0.78
C THR A 249 -7.52 12.66 -0.68
N PHE A 250 -6.25 12.32 -0.44
CA PHE A 250 -5.17 13.30 -0.42
C PHE A 250 -4.92 13.95 -1.80
N ILE A 251 -4.97 13.17 -2.88
CA ILE A 251 -4.85 13.64 -4.26
C ILE A 251 -6.06 14.51 -4.63
N GLY A 252 -7.28 14.07 -4.29
CA GLY A 252 -8.51 14.84 -4.50
C GLY A 252 -8.50 16.18 -3.74
N TRP A 253 -7.94 16.19 -2.54
CA TRP A 253 -7.67 17.40 -1.77
C TRP A 253 -6.67 18.31 -2.49
N TYR A 254 -5.48 17.80 -2.86
CA TYR A 254 -4.42 18.61 -3.48
C TYR A 254 -4.88 19.20 -4.83
N TYR A 255 -5.70 18.46 -5.58
CA TYR A 255 -6.34 18.93 -6.82
C TYR A 255 -7.47 19.96 -6.59
N GLY A 256 -7.91 20.15 -5.34
CA GLY A 256 -8.93 21.12 -4.93
C GLY A 256 -10.37 20.62 -5.00
N LEU A 257 -10.61 19.34 -5.29
CA LEU A 257 -11.96 18.77 -5.32
C LEU A 257 -12.49 18.50 -3.90
N ILE A 258 -11.64 18.08 -2.96
CA ILE A 258 -12.08 17.82 -1.58
C ILE A 258 -11.80 19.06 -0.73
N ARG A 259 -12.83 19.86 -0.48
CA ARG A 259 -12.78 21.17 0.22
C ARG A 259 -13.36 21.12 1.64
N THR A 260 -14.08 20.05 1.97
CA THR A 260 -14.60 19.79 3.30
C THR A 260 -14.49 18.30 3.63
N SER A 261 -14.42 17.95 4.91
CA SER A 261 -14.33 16.57 5.37
C SER A 261 -14.98 16.39 6.75
N HIS A 262 -15.74 15.31 6.91
CA HIS A 262 -16.28 14.89 8.21
C HIS A 262 -15.18 14.14 8.97
N ILE A 263 -14.33 14.90 9.65
CA ILE A 263 -13.15 14.43 10.38
C ILE A 263 -12.98 15.34 11.59
N ASP A 264 -12.80 14.74 12.77
CA ASP A 264 -12.31 15.45 13.94
C ASP A 264 -10.84 15.85 13.74
N PRO A 265 -10.50 17.17 13.76
CA PRO A 265 -9.14 17.65 13.55
C PRO A 265 -8.09 17.06 14.50
N GLU A 266 -8.50 16.58 15.68
CA GLU A 266 -7.61 16.02 16.70
C GLU A 266 -7.38 14.50 16.55
N VAL A 267 -8.04 13.84 15.60
CA VAL A 267 -7.80 12.40 15.33
C VAL A 267 -6.35 12.18 14.90
N MET A 268 -5.72 11.19 15.53
CA MET A 268 -4.40 10.72 15.13
C MET A 268 -4.51 9.96 13.82
N ILE A 269 -3.77 10.41 12.82
CA ILE A 269 -3.67 9.72 11.55
C ILE A 269 -2.40 8.88 11.52
N ASP A 270 -2.48 7.74 10.85
CA ASP A 270 -1.31 6.90 10.64
C ASP A 270 -0.95 6.81 9.17
N THR A 271 0.27 7.24 8.84
CA THR A 271 0.81 7.12 7.49
C THR A 271 2.29 6.80 7.50
N VAL A 272 2.75 6.02 6.54
CA VAL A 272 4.16 5.61 6.45
C VAL A 272 4.70 5.80 5.03
N PRO A 273 5.96 6.24 4.86
CA PRO A 273 6.60 6.30 3.54
C PRO A 273 6.72 4.91 2.91
N VAL A 274 6.41 4.79 1.61
CA VAL A 274 6.51 3.51 0.88
C VAL A 274 7.91 2.90 0.92
N ASP A 275 8.97 3.71 0.94
CA ASP A 275 10.34 3.23 1.00
C ASP A 275 10.69 2.64 2.36
N PHE A 276 10.09 3.13 3.45
CA PHE A 276 10.23 2.56 4.78
C PHE A 276 9.54 1.21 4.87
N VAL A 277 8.33 1.09 4.32
CA VAL A 277 7.60 -0.18 4.22
C VAL A 277 8.37 -1.18 3.36
N SER A 278 8.88 -0.77 2.20
CA SER A 278 9.67 -1.65 1.33
C SER A 278 10.97 -2.11 2.00
N ASN A 279 11.67 -1.23 2.72
CA ASN A 279 12.85 -1.60 3.48
C ASN A 279 12.50 -2.55 4.64
N ALA A 280 11.38 -2.32 5.33
CA ALA A 280 10.89 -3.21 6.40
C ALA A 280 10.59 -4.61 5.86
N ILE A 281 9.92 -4.75 4.70
CA ILE A 281 9.66 -6.07 4.07
C ILE A 281 10.96 -6.87 3.88
N ILE A 282 11.99 -6.21 3.35
CA ILE A 282 13.29 -6.84 3.07
C ILE A 282 14.01 -7.18 4.39
N ALA A 283 14.04 -6.24 5.35
CA ALA A 283 14.66 -6.45 6.65
C ALA A 283 13.97 -7.58 7.45
N ILE A 284 12.64 -7.66 7.40
CA ILE A 284 11.86 -8.75 8.03
C ILE A 284 12.20 -10.10 7.39
N GLY A 285 12.35 -10.17 6.07
CA GLY A 285 12.74 -11.43 5.42
C GLY A 285 14.10 -11.95 5.89
N TRP A 286 15.06 -11.05 6.15
CA TRP A 286 16.33 -11.40 6.79
C TRP A 286 16.14 -11.84 8.24
N LYS A 287 15.46 -11.05 9.07
CA LYS A 287 15.28 -11.31 10.52
C LYS A 287 14.53 -12.62 10.76
N THR A 288 13.50 -12.89 9.97
CA THR A 288 12.69 -14.11 10.01
C THR A 288 13.55 -15.35 9.80
N TYR A 289 14.51 -15.31 8.87
CA TYR A 289 15.45 -16.40 8.72
C TYR A 289 16.43 -16.49 9.89
N VAL A 290 17.03 -15.38 10.31
CA VAL A 290 18.07 -15.40 11.36
C VAL A 290 17.52 -15.97 12.67
N GLN A 291 16.31 -15.59 13.07
CA GLN A 291 15.69 -15.99 14.35
C GLN A 291 14.85 -17.27 14.26
N ARG A 292 14.81 -17.94 13.10
CA ARG A 292 13.89 -19.07 12.84
C ARG A 292 13.92 -20.23 13.83
N LEU A 293 15.07 -20.42 14.49
CA LEU A 293 15.29 -21.50 15.48
C LEU A 293 14.93 -21.05 16.91
N GLU A 294 14.99 -19.75 17.18
CA GLU A 294 14.78 -19.16 18.50
C GLU A 294 13.32 -18.72 18.69
N GLU A 295 12.66 -18.30 17.61
CA GLU A 295 11.30 -17.77 17.63
C GLU A 295 10.32 -18.78 17.00
N PRO A 296 9.64 -19.62 17.79
CA PRO A 296 8.73 -20.63 17.25
C PRO A 296 7.44 -20.04 16.68
N GLU A 297 7.05 -18.83 17.10
CA GLU A 297 5.78 -18.20 16.69
C GLU A 297 5.91 -17.39 15.39
N VAL A 298 4.76 -16.96 14.87
CA VAL A 298 4.70 -16.00 13.76
C VAL A 298 4.79 -14.58 14.31
N LEU A 299 5.89 -13.90 14.00
CA LEU A 299 6.03 -12.48 14.36
C LEU A 299 5.19 -11.60 13.44
N VAL A 300 4.46 -10.68 14.08
CA VAL A 300 3.65 -9.65 13.43
C VAL A 300 4.29 -8.29 13.65
N TYR A 301 4.54 -7.55 12.58
CA TYR A 301 5.20 -6.26 12.61
C TYR A 301 4.21 -5.17 12.23
N ASN A 302 3.78 -4.34 13.18
CA ASN A 302 2.96 -3.18 12.89
C ASN A 302 3.87 -2.03 12.40
N CYS A 303 3.92 -1.79 11.09
CA CYS A 303 4.66 -0.68 10.50
C CYS A 303 3.75 0.55 10.46
N VAL A 304 3.79 1.27 11.57
CA VAL A 304 2.89 2.37 11.92
C VAL A 304 3.69 3.58 12.39
N SER A 305 3.13 4.77 12.18
CA SER A 305 3.74 6.05 12.57
C SER A 305 3.16 6.61 13.86
N SER A 306 1.87 6.40 14.14
CA SER A 306 1.15 7.05 15.25
C SER A 306 1.78 6.80 16.62
N THR A 307 2.32 5.61 16.86
CA THR A 307 2.96 5.24 18.13
C THR A 307 4.30 5.96 18.36
N ASP A 308 5.08 6.20 17.31
CA ASP A 308 6.49 6.64 17.41
C ASP A 308 6.76 8.03 16.85
N ASN A 309 5.87 8.53 15.99
CA ASN A 309 5.93 9.82 15.32
C ASN A 309 4.49 10.32 15.09
N PRO A 310 3.75 10.67 16.16
CA PRO A 310 2.34 11.02 16.08
C PRO A 310 2.09 12.22 15.17
N LEU A 311 0.92 12.21 14.52
CA LEU A 311 0.45 13.29 13.64
C LEU A 311 -1.07 13.38 13.75
N THR A 312 -1.59 14.54 14.13
CA THR A 312 -3.04 14.77 14.05
C THR A 312 -3.45 15.13 12.63
N PHE A 313 -4.74 14.98 12.31
CA PHE A 313 -5.28 15.42 11.03
C PHE A 313 -5.00 16.92 10.80
N ASP A 314 -5.16 17.76 11.83
CA ASP A 314 -4.97 19.20 11.70
C ASP A 314 -3.50 19.60 11.52
N GLU A 315 -2.58 18.92 12.20
CA GLU A 315 -1.14 19.11 11.98
C GLU A 315 -0.75 18.75 10.55
N ARG A 316 -1.23 17.61 10.03
CA ARG A 316 -1.05 17.24 8.62
C ARG A 316 -1.58 18.32 7.70
N ARG A 317 -2.82 18.77 7.93
CA ARG A 317 -3.46 19.80 7.11
C ARG A 317 -2.61 21.06 7.07
N ARG A 318 -2.12 21.54 8.22
CA ARG A 318 -1.29 22.75 8.33
C ARG A 318 0.05 22.61 7.59
N GLU A 319 0.75 21.49 7.74
CA GLU A 319 2.02 21.28 7.05
C GLU A 319 1.85 21.12 5.53
N CYS A 320 0.83 20.37 5.10
CA CYS A 320 0.52 20.21 3.68
C CYS A 320 0.09 21.54 3.03
N GLU A 321 -0.76 22.34 3.68
CA GLU A 321 -1.15 23.66 3.17
C GLU A 321 0.06 24.61 2.99
N LYS A 322 1.04 24.55 3.89
CA LYS A 322 2.31 25.30 3.75
C LYS A 322 3.09 24.84 2.52
N ALA A 323 3.25 23.53 2.33
CA ALA A 323 3.97 22.96 1.20
C ALA A 323 3.27 23.24 -0.14
N VAL A 324 1.93 23.19 -0.20
CA VAL A 324 1.18 23.49 -1.42
C VAL A 324 1.28 24.96 -1.84
N LYS A 325 1.37 25.92 -0.91
CA LYS A 325 1.66 27.32 -1.28
C LYS A 325 2.98 27.48 -2.04
N LYS A 326 3.97 26.63 -1.76
CA LYS A 326 5.25 26.58 -2.48
C LYS A 326 5.10 25.87 -3.83
N HIS A 327 4.29 24.82 -3.89
CA HIS A 327 4.10 23.97 -5.07
C HIS A 327 2.61 23.85 -5.45
N PRO A 328 1.96 24.92 -5.95
CA PRO A 328 0.58 24.84 -6.41
C PRO A 328 0.49 24.04 -7.73
N LEU A 329 -0.65 23.41 -7.97
CA LEU A 329 -0.96 22.78 -9.26
C LEU A 329 -1.49 23.83 -10.24
N LEU A 330 -0.98 23.79 -11.47
CA LEU A 330 -1.49 24.59 -12.57
C LEU A 330 -2.91 24.14 -12.97
N THR A 331 -3.13 22.81 -12.96
CA THR A 331 -4.39 22.17 -13.35
C THR A 331 -5.42 22.09 -12.21
N GLY A 332 -5.01 22.30 -10.95
CA GLY A 332 -5.90 22.18 -9.78
C GLY A 332 -7.13 23.09 -9.87
N ILE A 333 -8.32 22.58 -9.52
CA ILE A 333 -9.60 23.26 -9.75
C ILE A 333 -9.84 24.38 -8.74
N TYR A 334 -9.53 24.11 -7.47
CA TYR A 334 -9.63 25.10 -6.39
C TYR A 334 -8.33 25.11 -5.61
N ARG A 335 -8.15 26.17 -4.82
CA ARG A 335 -7.09 26.19 -3.81
C ARG A 335 -7.35 25.07 -2.79
N PRO A 336 -6.34 24.25 -2.48
CA PRO A 336 -6.50 23.10 -1.58
C PRO A 336 -6.48 23.57 -0.14
N VAL A 337 -7.64 23.98 0.34
CA VAL A 337 -7.95 24.31 1.74
C VAL A 337 -9.12 23.42 2.14
N THR A 338 -9.05 22.86 3.34
CA THR A 338 -10.10 21.98 3.86
C THR A 338 -10.73 22.53 5.11
N PHE A 339 -12.05 22.59 5.11
CA PHE A 339 -12.86 22.75 6.31
C PHE A 339 -13.16 21.37 6.91
N ALA A 340 -12.45 20.99 7.96
CA ALA A 340 -12.69 19.75 8.69
C ALA A 340 -13.61 20.02 9.88
N SER A 341 -14.56 19.12 10.13
CA SER A 341 -15.50 19.23 11.25
C SER A 341 -15.88 17.84 11.74
N ALA A 342 -15.85 17.66 13.06
CA ALA A 342 -16.44 16.50 13.74
C ALA A 342 -17.98 16.54 13.77
N ASN A 343 -18.57 17.72 13.55
CA ASN A 343 -20.02 17.88 13.50
C ASN A 343 -20.54 17.57 12.09
N GLU A 344 -21.38 16.55 11.99
CA GLU A 344 -21.94 16.08 10.73
C GLU A 344 -22.81 17.12 10.03
N LEU A 345 -23.61 17.90 10.77
CA LEU A 345 -24.46 18.94 10.18
C LEU A 345 -23.61 20.04 9.54
N VAL A 346 -22.56 20.49 10.25
CA VAL A 346 -21.61 21.48 9.73
C VAL A 346 -20.91 20.94 8.47
N PHE A 347 -20.47 19.68 8.48
CA PHE A 347 -19.90 19.03 7.30
C PHE A 347 -20.88 19.01 6.12
N ARG A 348 -22.14 18.59 6.34
CA ARG A 348 -23.18 18.52 5.30
C ARG A 348 -23.48 19.90 4.70
N VAL A 349 -23.54 20.95 5.53
CA VAL A 349 -23.70 22.33 5.06
C VAL A 349 -22.51 22.75 4.19
N TYR A 350 -21.27 22.51 4.64
CA TYR A 350 -20.10 22.79 3.82
C TYR A 350 -20.05 21.97 2.54
N SER A 351 -20.47 20.71 2.56
CA SER A 351 -20.51 19.85 1.37
C SER A 351 -21.50 20.41 0.36
N LEU A 352 -22.70 20.80 0.80
CA LEU A 352 -23.68 21.46 -0.07
C LEU A 352 -23.09 22.74 -0.69
N LEU A 353 -22.50 23.62 0.13
CA LEU A 353 -22.04 24.95 -0.32
C LEU A 353 -20.74 24.92 -1.13
N LEU A 354 -19.80 24.03 -0.82
CA LEU A 354 -18.46 24.01 -1.41
C LEU A 354 -18.30 22.96 -2.52
N HIS A 355 -19.17 21.95 -2.55
CA HIS A 355 -19.15 20.87 -3.53
C HIS A 355 -20.36 20.89 -4.45
N TYR A 356 -21.55 20.59 -3.93
CA TYR A 356 -22.72 20.28 -4.75
C TYR A 356 -23.36 21.51 -5.41
N LEU A 357 -23.52 22.62 -4.69
CA LEU A 357 -24.13 23.83 -5.24
C LEU A 357 -23.27 24.42 -6.38
N PRO A 358 -21.93 24.60 -6.23
CA PRO A 358 -21.08 25.00 -7.34
C PRO A 358 -21.07 24.00 -8.50
N ALA A 359 -21.04 22.69 -8.19
CA ALA A 359 -21.08 21.65 -9.22
C ALA A 359 -22.35 21.71 -10.07
N PHE A 360 -23.51 21.90 -9.42
CA PHE A 360 -24.78 22.01 -10.10
C PHE A 360 -24.81 23.20 -11.06
N PHE A 361 -24.38 24.39 -10.61
CA PHE A 361 -24.32 25.57 -11.48
C PHE A 361 -23.36 25.40 -12.65
N MET A 362 -22.18 24.79 -12.42
CA MET A 362 -21.22 24.51 -13.49
C MET A 362 -21.74 23.48 -14.48
N ASP A 363 -22.37 22.41 -14.00
CA ASP A 363 -22.97 21.38 -14.86
C ASP A 363 -24.16 21.94 -15.66
N MET A 364 -24.94 22.84 -15.08
CA MET A 364 -25.99 23.57 -15.79
C MET A 364 -25.40 24.47 -16.89
N ALA A 365 -24.32 25.19 -16.60
CA ALA A 365 -23.60 25.99 -17.60
C ALA A 365 -22.94 25.14 -18.70
N MET A 366 -22.49 23.92 -18.38
CA MET A 366 -22.03 22.94 -19.38
C MET A 366 -23.18 22.52 -20.29
N ARG A 367 -24.36 22.20 -19.74
CA ARG A 367 -25.56 21.85 -20.53
C ARG A 367 -25.96 22.97 -21.49
N PHE A 368 -25.96 24.22 -21.04
CA PHE A 368 -26.26 25.38 -21.91
C PHE A 368 -25.24 25.57 -23.04
N ARG A 369 -24.00 25.07 -22.89
CA ARG A 369 -22.96 25.05 -23.94
C ARG A 369 -23.00 23.79 -24.82
N GLY A 370 -23.95 22.89 -24.61
CA GLY A 370 -24.01 21.59 -25.28
C GLY A 370 -22.94 20.59 -24.80
N GLU A 371 -22.28 20.86 -23.67
CA GLU A 371 -21.30 19.98 -23.05
C GLU A 371 -21.99 18.99 -22.10
N LYS A 372 -21.37 17.81 -21.91
CA LYS A 372 -21.87 16.81 -20.96
C LYS A 372 -21.58 17.25 -19.52
N PRO A 373 -22.59 17.33 -18.63
CA PRO A 373 -22.38 17.59 -17.20
C PRO A 373 -21.55 16.46 -16.57
N ARG A 374 -20.72 16.77 -15.58
CA ARG A 374 -19.79 15.80 -14.99
C ARG A 374 -19.42 16.06 -13.53
N LEU A 375 -19.61 17.27 -13.00
CA LEU A 375 -19.09 17.64 -11.69
C LEU A 375 -19.93 17.05 -10.56
N VAL A 376 -21.26 17.04 -10.67
CA VAL A 376 -22.12 16.39 -9.67
C VAL A 376 -21.81 14.88 -9.62
N ASP A 377 -21.70 14.21 -10.76
CA ASP A 377 -21.30 12.81 -10.85
C ASP A 377 -19.90 12.56 -10.26
N THR A 378 -18.99 13.53 -10.39
CA THR A 378 -17.67 13.46 -9.79
C THR A 378 -17.76 13.51 -8.26
N TYR A 379 -18.57 14.41 -7.70
CA TYR A 379 -18.77 14.48 -6.25
C TYR A 379 -19.46 13.24 -5.67
N ILE A 380 -20.44 12.67 -6.37
CA ILE A 380 -21.06 11.40 -5.97
C ILE A 380 -20.00 10.27 -5.87
N LYS A 381 -19.03 10.24 -6.79
CA LYS A 381 -17.92 9.27 -6.73
C LYS A 381 -16.96 9.57 -5.59
N ILE A 382 -16.65 10.85 -5.35
CA ILE A 382 -15.81 11.27 -4.21
C ILE A 382 -16.45 10.85 -2.89
N ASP A 383 -17.75 11.06 -2.71
CA ASP A 383 -18.46 10.70 -1.48
C ASP A 383 -18.38 9.19 -1.20
N LYS A 384 -18.46 8.34 -2.24
CA LYS A 384 -18.23 6.89 -2.09
C LYS A 384 -16.82 6.57 -1.58
N VAL A 385 -15.81 7.23 -2.13
CA VAL A 385 -14.42 7.04 -1.68
C VAL A 385 -14.24 7.52 -0.24
N VAL A 386 -14.76 8.71 0.09
CA VAL A 386 -14.68 9.29 1.45
C VAL A 386 -15.41 8.42 2.46
N ALA A 387 -16.60 7.91 2.13
CA ALA A 387 -17.35 6.99 2.98
C ALA A 387 -16.56 5.69 3.25
N SER A 388 -15.87 5.14 2.23
CA SER A 388 -15.08 3.92 2.40
C SER A 388 -13.90 4.06 3.36
N VAL A 389 -13.43 5.30 3.61
CA VAL A 389 -12.32 5.59 4.54
C VAL A 389 -12.77 6.25 5.84
N GLN A 390 -14.07 6.52 6.00
CA GLN A 390 -14.60 7.39 7.06
C GLN A 390 -14.31 6.85 8.46
N LYS A 391 -14.48 5.54 8.67
CA LYS A 391 -14.18 4.89 9.96
C LYS A 391 -12.70 5.05 10.33
N PHE A 392 -11.78 4.91 9.38
CA PHE A 392 -10.35 5.10 9.64
C PHE A 392 -9.99 6.57 9.87
N ALA A 393 -10.66 7.48 9.17
CA ALA A 393 -10.41 8.91 9.28
C ALA A 393 -10.99 9.54 10.57
N ASN A 394 -11.91 8.86 11.27
CA ASN A 394 -12.58 9.33 12.48
C ASN A 394 -12.30 8.45 13.71
N THR A 395 -11.23 7.66 13.69
CA THR A 395 -10.86 6.82 14.84
C THR A 395 -9.35 6.86 15.01
N SER A 396 -8.91 7.29 16.19
CA SER A 396 -7.51 7.17 16.60
C SER A 396 -7.26 5.72 17.01
N TYR A 397 -6.42 5.01 16.26
CA TYR A 397 -5.99 3.66 16.61
C TYR A 397 -4.68 3.72 17.38
N PHE A 398 -4.52 2.81 18.33
CA PHE A 398 -3.34 2.67 19.18
C PHE A 398 -2.68 1.33 18.86
N PHE A 399 -1.45 1.37 18.35
CA PHE A 399 -0.74 0.19 17.88
C PHE A 399 0.45 -0.14 18.77
N ASP A 400 0.59 -1.41 19.15
CA ASP A 400 1.89 -1.93 19.57
C ASP A 400 2.81 -1.99 18.34
N ASN A 401 4.10 -1.71 18.50
CA ASN A 401 5.09 -1.82 17.42
C ASN A 401 6.47 -2.27 17.92
N HIS A 402 6.48 -3.08 18.97
CA HIS A 402 7.68 -3.61 19.61
C HIS A 402 8.53 -4.43 18.63
N ASN A 403 7.93 -5.27 17.79
CA ASN A 403 8.65 -6.08 16.80
C ASN A 403 9.35 -5.21 15.74
N MET A 404 8.77 -4.05 15.36
CA MET A 404 9.44 -3.07 14.51
C MET A 404 10.63 -2.41 15.21
N LYS A 405 10.51 -2.08 16.49
CA LYS A 405 11.63 -1.55 17.31
C LYS A 405 12.74 -2.59 17.45
N ASP A 406 12.39 -3.84 17.72
CA ASP A 406 13.33 -4.95 17.81
C ASP A 406 13.97 -5.29 16.47
N LEU A 407 13.26 -5.08 15.36
CA LEU A 407 13.84 -5.21 14.02
C LEU A 407 14.94 -4.17 13.84
N TYR A 408 14.65 -2.91 14.17
CA TYR A 408 15.64 -1.85 14.12
C TYR A 408 16.83 -2.18 15.03
N LEU A 409 16.63 -2.54 16.30
CA LEU A 409 17.74 -2.85 17.22
C LEU A 409 18.62 -4.02 16.76
N ALA A 410 18.07 -4.98 16.00
CA ALA A 410 18.83 -6.10 15.44
C ALA A 410 19.67 -5.71 14.20
N MET A 411 19.38 -4.59 13.56
CA MET A 411 20.08 -4.13 12.36
C MET A 411 21.44 -3.51 12.70
N SER A 412 22.45 -3.77 11.86
CA SER A 412 23.73 -3.08 12.00
C SER A 412 23.63 -1.60 11.60
N PRO A 413 24.59 -0.74 11.98
CA PRO A 413 24.64 0.64 11.51
C PRO A 413 24.64 0.78 9.97
N ILE A 414 25.23 -0.19 9.26
CA ILE A 414 25.21 -0.22 7.78
C ILE A 414 23.81 -0.60 7.27
N ASP A 415 23.13 -1.54 7.93
CA ASP A 415 21.75 -1.90 7.60
C ASP A 415 20.80 -0.72 7.81
N HIS A 416 20.98 0.08 8.87
CA HIS A 416 20.19 1.29 9.08
C HIS A 416 20.31 2.31 7.94
N GLN A 417 21.51 2.46 7.39
CA GLN A 417 21.75 3.35 6.25
C GLN A 417 21.16 2.78 4.96
N HIS A 418 21.29 1.47 4.76
CA HIS A 418 20.85 0.83 3.53
C HIS A 418 19.36 0.52 3.50
N PHE A 419 18.72 0.25 4.64
CA PHE A 419 17.33 -0.17 4.75
C PHE A 419 16.58 0.63 5.84
N PRO A 420 16.55 1.97 5.79
CA PRO A 420 15.84 2.76 6.80
C PRO A 420 14.35 2.41 6.85
N CYS A 421 13.86 2.08 8.04
CA CYS A 421 12.46 1.69 8.27
C CYS A 421 11.91 2.15 9.65
N ASP A 422 12.61 3.05 10.34
CA ASP A 422 12.21 3.58 11.65
C ASP A 422 11.53 4.94 11.53
N ASN A 423 10.22 4.99 11.79
CA ASN A 423 9.40 6.19 11.63
C ASN A 423 9.81 7.38 12.51
N ARG A 424 10.68 7.19 13.51
CA ARG A 424 11.27 8.28 14.32
C ARG A 424 12.32 9.11 13.57
N SER A 425 12.81 8.61 12.43
CA SER A 425 13.96 9.19 11.71
C SER A 425 13.64 10.39 10.81
N TYR A 426 12.38 10.85 10.77
CA TYR A 426 11.99 12.02 9.97
C TYR A 426 10.97 12.90 10.68
N SER A 427 10.91 14.17 10.28
CA SER A 427 9.84 15.08 10.70
C SER A 427 8.75 15.19 9.64
N TRP A 428 7.51 15.35 10.08
CA TRP A 428 6.36 15.52 9.19
C TRP A 428 6.47 16.71 8.25
N ARG A 429 7.05 17.82 8.74
CA ARG A 429 7.34 18.99 7.90
C ARG A 429 8.24 18.63 6.72
N LEU A 430 9.38 17.99 6.97
CA LEU A 430 10.30 17.59 5.90
C LEU A 430 9.66 16.57 4.96
N TYR A 431 8.87 15.64 5.51
CA TYR A 431 8.14 14.66 4.71
C TYR A 431 7.20 15.37 3.71
N PHE A 432 6.34 16.29 4.16
CA PHE A 432 5.41 16.98 3.25
C PHE A 432 6.10 17.98 2.31
N GLU A 433 7.26 18.52 2.66
CA GLU A 433 8.10 19.30 1.73
C GLU A 433 8.66 18.44 0.57
N VAL A 434 8.77 17.12 0.75
CA VAL A 434 9.14 16.16 -0.30
C VAL A 434 7.91 15.64 -1.06
N VAL A 435 6.87 15.23 -0.34
CA VAL A 435 5.70 14.56 -0.91
C VAL A 435 4.93 15.46 -1.87
N ILE A 436 4.67 16.72 -1.51
CA ILE A 436 3.86 17.63 -2.34
C ILE A 436 4.47 17.89 -3.73
N PRO A 437 5.73 18.36 -3.86
CA PRO A 437 6.35 18.48 -5.18
C PRO A 437 6.51 17.13 -5.88
N GLY A 438 6.74 16.05 -5.14
CA GLY A 438 6.76 14.70 -5.69
C GLY A 438 5.46 14.32 -6.40
N LEU A 439 4.31 14.50 -5.74
CA LEU A 439 2.99 14.25 -6.32
C LEU A 439 2.73 15.13 -7.55
N LYS A 440 3.11 16.41 -7.49
CA LYS A 440 3.00 17.31 -8.64
C LYS A 440 3.74 16.74 -9.86
N LYS A 441 4.97 16.27 -9.67
CA LYS A 441 5.83 15.76 -10.75
C LYS A 441 5.40 14.37 -11.23
N TYR A 442 5.18 13.43 -10.32
CA TYR A 442 5.04 12.01 -10.66
C TYR A 442 3.57 11.59 -10.86
N PHE A 443 2.65 12.14 -10.06
CA PHE A 443 1.23 11.82 -10.15
C PHE A 443 0.50 12.74 -11.14
N PHE A 444 0.59 14.06 -10.94
CA PHE A 444 -0.06 15.05 -11.81
C PHE A 444 0.70 15.33 -13.11
N LYS A 445 1.96 14.87 -13.22
CA LYS A 445 2.82 15.05 -14.39
C LYS A 445 3.00 16.53 -14.78
N GLU A 446 3.02 17.42 -13.79
CA GLU A 446 3.29 18.83 -14.00
C GLU A 446 4.76 19.19 -13.77
N ASP A 447 5.27 20.16 -14.53
CA ASP A 447 6.61 20.71 -14.33
C ASP A 447 6.70 21.43 -12.98
N LEU A 448 7.76 21.16 -12.22
CA LEU A 448 8.06 21.84 -10.96
C LEU A 448 8.41 23.32 -11.16
N ASN A 449 8.83 23.72 -12.36
CA ASN A 449 9.21 25.10 -12.67
C ASN A 449 8.02 26.01 -13.00
N ASN A 450 6.81 25.47 -13.19
CA ASN A 450 5.63 26.25 -13.57
C ASN A 450 4.99 27.05 -12.40
N VAL A 451 5.67 27.18 -11.26
CA VAL A 451 5.09 27.73 -10.00
C VAL A 451 4.48 29.12 -10.17
N VAL A 452 5.12 30.01 -10.94
CA VAL A 452 4.59 31.36 -11.18
C VAL A 452 3.26 31.31 -11.93
N GLN A 453 3.18 30.52 -12.99
CA GLN A 453 1.96 30.32 -13.78
C GLN A 453 0.87 29.66 -12.93
N ALA A 454 1.22 28.62 -12.16
CA ALA A 454 0.30 27.94 -11.27
C ALA A 454 -0.28 28.88 -10.19
N ARG A 455 0.54 29.76 -9.61
CA ARG A 455 0.08 30.79 -8.65
C ARG A 455 -0.88 31.79 -9.29
N GLN A 456 -0.60 32.24 -10.51
CA GLN A 456 -1.49 33.14 -11.24
C GLN A 456 -2.82 32.47 -11.57
N ALA A 457 -2.80 31.21 -12.03
CA ALA A 457 -4.00 30.43 -12.30
C ALA A 457 -4.84 30.21 -11.04
N MET A 458 -4.20 29.97 -9.89
CA MET A 458 -4.87 29.79 -8.60
C MET A 458 -5.58 31.06 -8.12
N ARG A 459 -4.96 32.24 -8.26
CA ARG A 459 -5.58 33.53 -7.89
C ARG A 459 -6.83 33.87 -8.70
N LYS A 460 -6.98 33.33 -9.92
CA LYS A 460 -8.16 33.53 -10.77
C LYS A 460 -9.34 32.62 -10.39
N LYS A 461 -9.11 31.66 -9.48
CA LYS A 461 -10.08 30.66 -9.02
C LYS A 461 -10.56 30.94 -7.58
N GLU A 462 -9.99 31.95 -6.95
CA GLU A 462 -10.50 32.62 -5.74
C GLU A 462 -11.55 33.65 -6.16
#